data_AF-A0A6M0CJ40-F1
#
_entry.id   AF-A0A6M0CJ40-F1
#
_cell.length_a   1.000
_cell.length_b   1.000
_cell.length_c   1.000
_cell.angle_alpha   90.00
_cell.angle_beta   90.00
_cell.angle_gamma   90.00
#
_symmetry.space_group_name_H-M   'P 1'
#
loop_
_entity.id
_entity.type
_entity.pdbx_description
1 polymer ?
#
loop_
_entity_poly.entity_id
_entity_poly.type
_entity_poly.pdbx_seq_one_letter_code
_entity_poly.pdbx_strand_id
1 'polypeptide(L)'
;ISLGGTVLSLANIQQYRQPLLEWGLSEILIYACNVAAELKFLQVIHQLTGANIAASTKKVGNAAKGGSWELETVIGEVQTRLTFEPEVIRDYPGVFN
;
A
#
# COMPACT_ATOMS: atom_id res chain seq x y z
N ILE A 1 -8.73 2.74 2.25
CA ILE A 1 -8.22 2.26 0.95
C ILE A 1 -9.34 1.59 0.17
N SER A 2 -9.45 1.82 -1.14
CA SER A 2 -10.38 1.08 -2.00
C SER A 2 -9.66 -0.10 -2.65
N LEU A 3 -10.18 -1.31 -2.48
CA LEU A 3 -9.71 -2.51 -3.15
C LEU A 3 -10.86 -3.03 -4.01
N GLY A 4 -10.80 -2.75 -5.32
CA GLY A 4 -11.93 -2.99 -6.21
C GLY A 4 -13.18 -2.24 -5.74
N GLY A 5 -14.28 -2.96 -5.53
CA GLY A 5 -15.56 -2.41 -5.03
C GLY A 5 -15.65 -2.22 -3.51
N THR A 6 -14.62 -2.61 -2.76
CA THR A 6 -14.64 -2.57 -1.29
C THR A 6 -13.77 -1.44 -0.76
N VAL A 7 -14.35 -0.57 0.08
CA VAL A 7 -13.59 0.42 0.85
C VAL A 7 -13.23 -0.17 2.20
N LEU A 8 -11.94 -0.45 2.42
CA LEU A 8 -11.40 -0.84 3.72
C LEU A 8 -10.99 0.41 4.52
N SER A 9 -11.40 0.46 5.78
CA SER A 9 -11.08 1.51 6.73
C SER A 9 -10.93 0.94 8.15
N LEU A 10 -10.40 1.72 9.08
CA LEU A 10 -10.32 1.32 10.50
C LEU A 10 -11.69 0.91 11.09
N ALA A 11 -12.79 1.48 10.59
CA ALA A 11 -14.13 1.22 11.09
C ALA A 11 -14.67 -0.17 10.68
N ASN A 12 -14.22 -0.72 9.54
CA ASN A 12 -14.76 -1.96 9.00
C ASN A 12 -13.73 -3.08 8.83
N ILE A 13 -12.42 -2.79 8.98
CA ILE A 13 -11.34 -3.76 8.73
C ILE A 13 -11.48 -5.06 9.52
N GLN A 14 -12.06 -5.00 10.73
CA GLN A 14 -12.31 -6.20 11.54
C GLN A 14 -13.32 -7.17 10.90
N GLN A 15 -14.26 -6.66 10.09
CA GLN A 15 -15.23 -7.49 9.37
C GLN A 15 -14.57 -8.30 8.25
N TYR A 16 -13.44 -7.81 7.72
CA TYR A 16 -12.69 -8.45 6.64
C TYR A 16 -11.52 -9.30 7.16
N ARG A 17 -11.42 -9.53 8.47
CA ARG A 17 -10.31 -10.27 9.08
C ARG A 17 -10.09 -11.64 8.47
N GLN A 18 -11.16 -12.44 8.29
CA GLN A 18 -11.03 -13.79 7.73
C GLN A 18 -10.52 -13.74 6.28
N PRO A 19 -11.13 -12.98 5.35
CA PRO A 19 -10.59 -12.81 4.00
C PRO A 19 -9.14 -12.30 3.94
N LEU A 20 -8.77 -11.38 4.84
CA LEU A 20 -7.42 -10.82 4.88
C LEU A 20 -6.37 -11.83 5.36
N LEU A 21 -6.74 -12.75 6.27
CA LEU A 21 -5.88 -13.85 6.71
C LEU A 21 -5.68 -14.89 5.60
N GLU A 22 -6.72 -15.15 4.80
CA GLU A 22 -6.67 -16.11 3.69
C GLU A 22 -5.70 -15.70 2.58
N TRP A 23 -5.29 -14.43 2.51
CA TRP A 23 -4.28 -13.98 1.55
C TRP A 23 -2.94 -14.70 1.71
N GLY A 24 -2.58 -15.11 2.94
CA GLY A 24 -1.33 -15.86 3.19
C GLY A 24 -0.06 -15.12 2.74
N LEU A 25 -0.08 -13.79 2.69
CA LEU A 25 1.03 -12.97 2.21
C LEU A 25 2.03 -12.69 3.33
N SER A 26 3.32 -12.75 3.02
CA SER A 26 4.39 -12.32 3.94
C SER A 26 4.64 -10.82 3.86
N GLU A 27 4.38 -10.18 2.73
CA GLU A 27 4.60 -8.75 2.50
C GLU A 27 3.44 -8.14 1.68
N ILE A 28 3.04 -6.91 2.02
CA ILE A 28 1.99 -6.14 1.35
C ILE A 28 2.55 -4.76 0.99
N LEU A 29 2.67 -4.49 -0.32
CA LEU A 29 3.13 -3.22 -0.85
C LEU A 29 1.91 -2.43 -1.36
N ILE A 30 1.66 -1.26 -0.78
CA ILE A 30 0.45 -0.47 -1.02
C ILE A 30 0.79 0.80 -1.82
N TYR A 31 0.43 0.78 -3.09
CA TYR A 31 0.57 1.90 -4.03
C TYR A 31 -0.73 2.69 -4.16
N ALA A 32 -1.17 3.33 -3.07
CA ALA A 32 -2.42 4.09 -3.05
C ALA A 32 -2.23 5.45 -2.38
N CYS A 33 -3.05 6.42 -2.78
CA CYS A 33 -2.94 7.80 -2.31
C CYS A 33 -3.18 7.88 -0.79
N ASN A 34 -2.24 8.51 -0.07
CA ASN A 34 -2.35 8.88 1.33
C ASN A 34 -2.67 7.74 2.31
N VAL A 35 -2.51 6.47 1.94
CA VAL A 35 -2.84 5.36 2.85
C VAL A 35 -1.89 5.34 4.05
N ALA A 36 -0.62 5.71 3.86
CA ALA A 36 0.31 5.85 4.97
C ALA A 36 0.13 7.14 5.80
N ALA A 37 -0.72 8.09 5.37
CA ALA A 37 -1.10 9.21 6.24
C ALA A 37 -1.89 8.73 7.47
N GLU A 38 -2.51 7.54 7.38
CA GLU A 38 -3.14 6.85 8.51
C GLU A 38 -2.28 5.67 8.98
N LEU A 39 -1.13 5.94 9.62
CA LEU A 39 -0.22 4.89 10.12
C LEU A 39 -0.93 3.82 10.97
N LYS A 40 -1.95 4.21 11.75
CA LYS A 40 -2.75 3.29 12.56
C LYS A 40 -3.48 2.24 11.70
N PHE A 41 -3.94 2.61 10.51
CA PHE A 41 -4.58 1.68 9.58
C PHE A 41 -3.59 0.61 9.11
N LEU A 42 -2.37 1.01 8.75
CA LEU A 42 -1.30 0.08 8.37
C LEU A 42 -0.94 -0.86 9.52
N GLN A 43 -0.80 -0.34 10.74
CA GLN A 43 -0.51 -1.17 11.92
C GLN A 43 -1.58 -2.23 12.15
N VAL A 44 -2.86 -1.90 11.97
CA VAL A 44 -3.95 -2.87 12.10
C VAL A 44 -3.87 -3.94 11.00
N ILE A 45 -3.57 -3.58 9.75
CA ILE A 45 -3.37 -4.59 8.69
C ILE A 45 -2.21 -5.53 9.06
N HIS A 46 -1.08 -4.98 9.52
CA HIS A 46 0.09 -5.78 9.92
C HIS A 46 -0.27 -6.76 11.03
N GLN A 47 -0.99 -6.29 12.07
CA GLN A 47 -1.42 -7.14 13.18
C GLN A 47 -2.44 -8.21 12.77
N LEU A 48 -3.33 -7.89 11.81
CA LEU A 48 -4.35 -8.83 11.35
C LEU A 48 -3.79 -9.90 10.42
N THR A 49 -2.86 -9.54 9.54
CA THR A 49 -2.34 -10.42 8.48
C THR A 49 -1.02 -11.09 8.84
N GLY A 50 -0.24 -10.48 9.76
CA GLY A 50 1.15 -10.86 10.01
C GLY A 50 2.13 -10.42 8.93
N ALA A 51 1.67 -9.78 7.85
CA ALA A 51 2.50 -9.38 6.73
C ALA A 51 3.30 -8.09 7.04
N ASN A 52 4.53 -8.01 6.56
CA ASN A 52 5.28 -6.75 6.55
C ASN A 52 4.64 -5.79 5.54
N ILE A 53 4.63 -4.49 5.83
CA ILE A 53 3.91 -3.51 5.03
C ILE A 53 4.85 -2.42 4.56
N ALA A 54 4.79 -2.10 3.27
CA ALA A 54 5.36 -0.87 2.72
C ALA A 54 4.26 -0.05 2.05
N ALA A 55 4.22 1.25 2.31
CA ALA A 55 3.23 2.16 1.75
C ALA A 55 3.82 3.56 1.51
N SER A 56 3.26 4.27 0.53
CA SER A 56 3.62 5.68 0.26
C SER A 56 2.78 6.63 1.11
N THR A 57 3.43 7.66 1.65
CA THR A 57 2.73 8.81 2.28
C THR A 57 2.28 9.85 1.27
N LYS A 58 2.82 9.77 0.05
CA LYS A 58 2.57 10.68 -1.07
C LYS A 58 1.76 9.99 -2.16
N LYS A 59 1.31 10.74 -3.15
CA LYS A 59 0.76 10.16 -4.38
C LYS A 59 1.80 9.26 -5.04
N VAL A 60 1.38 8.08 -5.48
CA VAL A 60 2.27 7.22 -6.25
C VAL A 60 2.23 7.60 -7.72
N GLY A 61 3.37 7.63 -8.43
CA GLY A 61 3.42 7.77 -9.88
C GLY A 61 4.25 8.96 -10.38
N ASN A 62 3.77 9.61 -11.44
CA ASN A 62 4.52 10.60 -12.21
C ASN A 62 5.01 11.78 -11.36
N ALA A 63 6.33 12.00 -11.35
CA ALA A 63 6.97 13.06 -10.58
C ALA A 63 6.56 14.48 -11.02
N ALA A 64 6.34 14.71 -12.32
CA ALA A 64 5.88 16.01 -12.83
C ALA A 64 4.44 16.35 -12.39
N LYS A 65 3.66 15.35 -11.97
CA LYS A 65 2.33 15.51 -11.35
C LYS A 65 2.36 15.45 -9.81
N GLY A 66 3.55 15.49 -9.21
CA GLY A 66 3.76 15.44 -7.76
C GLY A 66 3.67 14.04 -7.16
N GLY A 67 3.81 12.98 -7.97
CA GLY A 67 3.91 11.60 -7.51
C GLY A 67 5.33 11.16 -7.16
N SER A 68 5.46 10.06 -6.44
CA SER A 68 6.71 9.34 -6.18
C SER A 68 6.49 7.83 -6.39
N TRP A 69 7.53 7.06 -6.67
CA TRP A 69 7.42 5.59 -6.68
C TRP A 69 7.93 4.95 -5.40
N GLU A 70 8.36 5.78 -4.44
CA GLU A 70 8.89 5.35 -3.15
C GLU A 70 7.77 4.97 -2.18
N LEU A 71 7.99 3.91 -1.41
CA LEU A 71 7.14 3.50 -0.30
C LEU A 71 7.87 3.83 1.00
N GLU A 72 7.76 5.07 1.48
CA GLU A 72 8.61 5.56 2.57
C GLU A 72 8.17 5.07 3.96
N THR A 73 6.94 4.54 4.09
CA THR A 73 6.45 3.98 5.33
C THR A 73 6.58 2.47 5.32
N VAL A 74 7.35 1.94 6.28
CA VAL A 74 7.59 0.50 6.43
C VAL A 74 7.19 0.06 7.84
N ILE A 75 6.47 -1.07 7.93
CA ILE A 75 6.16 -1.77 9.18
C ILE A 75 6.68 -3.20 9.04
N GLY A 76 7.57 -3.60 9.96
CA GLY A 76 8.30 -4.86 9.87
C GLY A 76 9.52 -4.73 8.95
N GLU A 77 9.91 -5.83 8.30
CA GLU A 77 11.05 -5.87 7.36
C GLU A 77 10.55 -6.21 5.95
N VAL A 78 10.61 -5.24 5.04
CA VAL A 78 10.20 -5.46 3.64
C VAL A 78 11.44 -5.65 2.77
N GLN A 79 11.56 -6.84 2.18
CA GLN A 79 12.68 -7.20 1.31
C GLN A 79 12.33 -7.11 -0.18
N THR A 80 11.05 -7.08 -0.52
CA THR A 80 10.59 -6.94 -1.91
C THR A 80 11.05 -5.60 -2.49
N ARG A 81 11.79 -5.67 -3.59
CA ARG A 81 12.14 -4.50 -4.41
C ARG A 81 10.98 -4.14 -5.33
N LEU A 82 10.84 -2.85 -5.63
CA LEU A 82 9.89 -2.31 -6.59
C LEU A 82 9.91 -3.14 -7.88
N THR A 83 8.76 -3.73 -8.23
CA THR A 83 8.62 -4.67 -9.35
C THR A 83 8.41 -3.98 -10.70
N PHE A 84 8.35 -2.65 -10.74
CA PHE A 84 8.13 -1.91 -11.99
C PHE A 84 9.44 -1.70 -12.73
N GLU A 85 9.43 -1.96 -14.04
CA GLU A 85 10.55 -1.67 -14.93
C GLU A 85 10.87 -0.17 -14.91
N PRO A 86 12.15 0.24 -15.00
CA PRO A 86 12.55 1.65 -14.99
C PRO A 86 11.84 2.49 -16.06
N GLU A 87 11.59 1.91 -17.23
CA GLU A 87 10.86 2.53 -18.34
C GLU A 87 9.42 2.85 -17.95
N VAL A 88 8.74 1.93 -17.25
CA VAL A 88 7.38 2.14 -16.75
C VAL A 88 7.35 3.26 -15.72
N ILE A 89 8.29 3.25 -14.76
CA ILE A 89 8.41 4.29 -13.73
C ILE A 89 8.58 5.68 -14.37
N ARG A 90 9.45 5.77 -15.39
CA ARG A 90 9.78 7.02 -16.09
C ARG A 90 8.62 7.52 -16.95
N ASP A 91 8.01 6.63 -17.72
CA ASP A 91 7.10 7.01 -18.80
C ASP A 91 5.62 7.00 -18.37
N TYR A 92 5.30 6.49 -17.17
CA TYR A 92 3.94 6.50 -16.65
C TYR A 92 3.40 7.95 -16.55
N PRO A 93 2.32 8.29 -17.27
CA PRO A 93 1.85 9.67 -17.36
C PRO A 93 0.92 10.05 -16.19
N GLY A 94 0.56 9.10 -15.32
CA GLY A 94 -0.47 9.25 -14.31
C GLY A 94 0.05 9.34 -12.88
N VAL A 95 -0.89 9.50 -11.95
CA VAL A 95 -0.69 9.22 -10.53
C VAL A 95 -1.77 8.24 -10.09
N PHE A 96 -1.46 7.39 -9.12
CA PHE A 96 -2.44 6.52 -8.48
C PHE A 96 -3.32 7.36 -7.57
N ASN A 97 -4.64 7.16 -7.67
CA ASN A 97 -5.66 7.83 -6.86
C ASN A 97 -6.17 6.90 -5.76
#